data_AF-A0A7M7JGQ5-F1
#
_entry.id   AF-A0A7M7JGQ5-F1
#
_cell.length_a   1.000
_cell.length_b   1.000
_cell.length_c   1.000
_cell.angle_alpha   90.00
_cell.angle_beta   90.00
_cell.angle_gamma   90.00
#
_symmetry.space_group_name_H-M   'P 1'
#
loop_
_entity.id
_entity.type
_entity.pdbx_description
1 polymer ?
#
loop_
_entity_poly.entity_id
_entity_poly.type
_entity_poly.pdbx_seq_one_letter_code
_entity_poly.pdbx_strand_id
1 'polypeptide(L)'
;MPPSPPNKVDKVGFWGPPTSTLDWCEYNYEISFYMAEFWNTVSNLIMIVPPLWGIYLGFKHHIGMRIVLCYASLLIVGIGSWLFHMTLLYRMQLMDELPMVWGTLASAYALFDINSSRSQINWWLASLLITYGSVITVIYITINVPIFHQEKVLPDAMVCSVAGPLSYRFLCMEH
;
A
#
# COMPACT_ATOMS: atom_id res chain seq x y z
N MET A 1 -2.41 -14.80 1.19
CA MET A 1 -2.46 -16.11 0.50
C MET A 1 -1.24 -16.94 0.88
N PRO A 2 -1.27 -18.28 0.74
CA PRO A 2 -0.11 -19.14 0.99
C PRO A 2 1.01 -18.93 -0.07
N PRO A 3 2.27 -19.24 0.27
CA PRO A 3 3.41 -19.17 -0.66
C PRO A 3 3.27 -20.14 -1.83
N SER A 4 4.10 -19.94 -2.87
CA SER A 4 4.17 -20.79 -4.06
C SER A 4 4.29 -22.29 -3.74
N PRO A 5 3.62 -23.18 -4.49
CA PRO A 5 3.77 -24.62 -4.31
C PRO A 5 5.20 -25.09 -4.62
N PRO A 6 5.73 -26.12 -3.93
CA PRO A 6 7.14 -26.53 -4.01
C PRO A 6 7.59 -27.07 -5.38
N ASN A 7 6.65 -27.37 -6.28
CA ASN A 7 6.92 -27.88 -7.64
C ASN A 7 6.64 -26.83 -8.74
N LYS A 8 6.49 -25.55 -8.39
CA LYS A 8 6.27 -24.48 -9.36
C LYS A 8 7.56 -24.31 -10.18
N VAL A 9 7.47 -24.58 -11.49
CA VAL A 9 8.59 -24.36 -12.42
C VAL A 9 8.54 -22.93 -12.91
N ASP A 10 9.61 -22.17 -12.69
CA ASP A 10 9.73 -20.80 -13.19
C ASP A 10 9.85 -20.79 -14.71
N LYS A 11 8.74 -20.50 -15.39
CA LYS A 11 8.76 -20.15 -16.80
C LYS A 11 9.35 -18.75 -16.94
N VAL A 12 10.31 -18.58 -17.84
CA VAL A 12 10.84 -17.26 -18.19
C VAL A 12 9.94 -16.63 -19.24
N GLY A 13 9.25 -15.55 -18.85
CA GLY A 13 8.40 -14.78 -19.75
C GLY A 13 9.06 -13.50 -20.26
N PHE A 14 8.24 -12.56 -20.72
CA PHE A 14 8.71 -11.32 -21.37
C PHE A 14 9.65 -10.47 -20.48
N TRP A 15 9.40 -10.42 -19.17
CA TRP A 15 10.15 -9.55 -18.23
C TRP A 15 11.43 -10.18 -17.68
N GLY A 16 11.79 -11.38 -18.12
CA GLY A 16 12.95 -12.12 -17.64
C GLY A 16 12.65 -12.98 -16.41
N PRO A 17 13.69 -13.51 -15.75
CA PRO A 17 13.52 -14.35 -14.55
C PRO A 17 13.02 -13.52 -13.35
N PRO A 18 12.14 -14.08 -12.50
CA PRO A 18 11.72 -13.44 -11.26
C PRO A 18 12.91 -13.06 -10.37
N THR A 19 12.86 -11.88 -9.78
CA THR A 19 13.88 -11.39 -8.83
C THR A 19 13.30 -10.95 -7.49
N SER A 20 11.97 -10.98 -7.36
CA SER A 20 11.28 -10.68 -6.11
C SER A 20 11.64 -11.66 -5.00
N THR A 21 11.51 -11.21 -3.75
CA THR A 21 11.71 -12.09 -2.58
C THR A 21 10.51 -13.00 -2.34
N LEU A 22 9.39 -12.71 -3.00
CA LEU A 22 8.13 -13.40 -2.88
C LEU A 22 7.63 -13.85 -4.25
N ASP A 23 7.10 -15.06 -4.29
CA ASP A 23 6.41 -15.63 -5.42
C ASP A 23 5.11 -16.28 -4.92
N TRP A 24 3.99 -15.98 -5.56
CA TRP A 24 2.67 -16.42 -5.08
C TRP A 24 2.27 -17.75 -5.71
N CYS A 25 1.08 -18.21 -5.32
CA CYS A 25 0.58 -19.54 -5.68
C CYS A 25 0.18 -19.66 -7.17
N GLU A 26 -0.03 -18.54 -7.87
CA GLU A 26 -0.42 -18.55 -9.29
C GLU A 26 0.78 -18.94 -10.18
N TYR A 27 0.58 -19.82 -11.16
CA TYR A 27 1.66 -20.25 -12.05
C TYR A 27 2.17 -19.13 -12.97
N ASN A 28 3.49 -18.94 -12.98
CA ASN A 28 4.16 -17.88 -13.72
C ASN A 28 4.02 -18.10 -15.24
N TYR A 29 3.54 -17.07 -15.94
CA TYR A 29 3.33 -17.00 -17.39
C TYR A 29 2.47 -18.15 -17.96
N GLU A 30 1.54 -18.69 -17.15
CA GLU A 30 0.67 -19.78 -17.58
C GLU A 30 -0.37 -19.33 -18.62
N ILE A 31 -0.94 -18.15 -18.42
CA ILE A 31 -2.04 -17.62 -19.27
C ILE A 31 -1.51 -16.63 -20.32
N SER A 32 -0.48 -15.85 -19.98
CA SER A 32 0.07 -14.79 -20.84
C SER A 32 1.58 -14.79 -20.79
N PHE A 33 2.23 -14.54 -21.93
CA PHE A 33 3.68 -14.33 -21.99
C PHE A 33 4.12 -12.98 -21.39
N TYR A 34 3.20 -12.02 -21.27
CA TYR A 34 3.49 -10.64 -20.82
C TYR A 34 3.18 -10.39 -19.34
N MET A 35 2.34 -11.22 -18.72
CA MET A 35 1.95 -11.11 -17.32
C MET A 35 2.36 -12.39 -16.59
N ALA A 36 3.25 -12.27 -15.60
CA ALA A 36 3.73 -13.41 -14.83
C ALA A 36 2.57 -14.08 -14.07
N GLU A 37 1.82 -13.34 -13.25
CA GLU A 37 0.65 -13.85 -12.55
C GLU A 37 -0.60 -13.14 -13.08
N PHE A 38 -1.27 -13.74 -14.07
CA PHE A 38 -2.33 -13.09 -14.84
C PHE A 38 -3.51 -12.67 -13.96
N TRP A 39 -4.05 -13.57 -13.16
CA TRP A 39 -5.21 -13.30 -12.31
C TRP A 39 -4.88 -12.31 -11.20
N ASN A 40 -3.72 -12.46 -10.55
CA ASN A 40 -3.25 -11.48 -9.57
C ASN A 40 -3.07 -10.10 -10.22
N THR A 41 -2.53 -10.02 -11.44
CA THR A 41 -2.36 -8.76 -12.17
C THR A 41 -3.70 -8.10 -12.47
N VAL A 42 -4.64 -8.79 -13.13
CA VAL A 42 -5.92 -8.17 -13.56
C VAL A 42 -6.85 -7.87 -12.40
N SER A 43 -6.78 -8.63 -11.30
CA SER A 43 -7.58 -8.34 -10.10
C SER A 43 -7.29 -6.96 -9.52
N ASN A 44 -6.08 -6.41 -9.74
CA ASN A 44 -5.70 -5.08 -9.27
C ASN A 44 -6.45 -3.94 -9.98
N LEU A 45 -7.19 -4.21 -11.07
CA LEU A 45 -8.11 -3.23 -11.68
C LEU A 45 -9.06 -2.59 -10.67
N ILE A 46 -9.50 -3.33 -9.65
CA ILE A 46 -10.41 -2.81 -8.62
C ILE A 46 -9.77 -1.73 -7.74
N MET A 47 -8.44 -1.72 -7.63
CA MET A 47 -7.67 -0.69 -6.91
C MET A 47 -7.20 0.43 -7.83
N ILE A 48 -7.50 0.37 -9.14
CA ILE A 48 -7.12 1.39 -10.12
C ILE A 48 -8.36 2.15 -10.62
N VAL A 49 -9.37 1.45 -11.12
CA VAL A 49 -10.50 2.06 -11.82
C VAL A 49 -11.42 2.86 -10.88
N PRO A 50 -11.92 2.31 -9.76
CA PRO A 50 -12.73 3.09 -8.81
C PRO A 50 -11.98 4.27 -8.19
N PRO A 51 -10.71 4.16 -7.77
CA PRO A 51 -9.97 5.31 -7.24
C PRO A 51 -9.72 6.42 -8.26
N LEU A 52 -9.43 6.08 -9.52
CA LEU A 52 -9.35 7.07 -10.61
C LEU A 52 -10.68 7.84 -10.75
N TRP A 53 -11.81 7.12 -10.71
CA TRP A 53 -13.11 7.75 -10.76
C TRP A 53 -13.40 8.60 -9.52
N GLY A 54 -13.00 8.13 -8.33
CA GLY A 54 -13.10 8.85 -7.08
C GLY A 54 -12.31 10.17 -7.07
N ILE A 55 -11.11 10.19 -7.65
CA ILE A 55 -10.30 11.40 -7.84
C ILE A 55 -11.02 12.38 -8.77
N TYR A 56 -11.52 11.90 -9.91
CA TYR A 56 -12.27 12.74 -10.86
C TYR A 56 -13.50 13.37 -10.20
N LEU A 57 -14.32 12.57 -9.50
CA LEU A 57 -15.47 13.08 -8.75
C LEU A 57 -15.06 14.03 -7.63
N GLY A 58 -13.95 13.74 -6.95
CA GLY A 58 -13.40 14.58 -5.89
C GLY A 58 -13.08 15.99 -6.37
N PHE A 59 -12.44 16.11 -7.52
CA PHE A 59 -12.19 17.41 -8.14
C PHE A 59 -13.47 18.05 -8.68
N LYS A 60 -14.32 17.29 -9.38
CA LYS A 60 -15.57 17.79 -9.97
C LYS A 60 -16.53 18.36 -8.92
N HIS A 61 -16.61 17.74 -7.75
CA HIS A 61 -17.52 18.13 -6.66
C HIS A 61 -16.81 18.89 -5.53
N HIS A 62 -15.55 19.33 -5.74
CA HIS A 62 -14.75 20.08 -4.77
C HIS A 62 -14.64 19.42 -3.38
N ILE A 63 -14.62 18.09 -3.36
CA ILE A 63 -14.46 17.27 -2.16
C ILE A 63 -13.12 17.63 -1.50
N GLY A 64 -13.03 17.51 -0.17
CA GLY A 64 -11.82 17.79 0.60
C GLY A 64 -10.59 17.11 0.00
N MET A 65 -9.47 17.84 -0.13
CA MET A 65 -8.22 17.31 -0.69
C MET A 65 -7.73 16.05 0.02
N ARG A 66 -8.03 15.91 1.31
CA ARG A 66 -7.72 14.70 2.10
C ARG A 66 -8.33 13.44 1.47
N ILE A 67 -9.59 13.50 1.02
CA ILE A 67 -10.27 12.37 0.38
C ILE A 67 -9.67 12.07 -1.00
N VAL A 68 -9.35 13.12 -1.77
CA VAL A 68 -8.66 12.97 -3.07
C VAL A 68 -7.30 12.30 -2.89
N LEU A 69 -6.55 12.68 -1.85
CA LEU A 69 -5.27 12.06 -1.51
C LEU A 69 -5.44 10.60 -1.10
N CYS A 70 -6.49 10.22 -0.36
CA CYS A 70 -6.76 8.82 -0.06
C CYS A 70 -7.01 7.98 -1.32
N TYR A 71 -7.80 8.49 -2.27
CA TYR A 71 -7.98 7.80 -3.56
C TYR A 71 -6.69 7.74 -4.38
N ALA A 72 -5.89 8.81 -4.37
CA ALA A 72 -4.59 8.81 -5.03
C ALA A 72 -3.62 7.78 -4.43
N SER A 73 -3.58 7.65 -3.10
CA SER A 73 -2.79 6.64 -2.41
C SER A 73 -3.22 5.22 -2.83
N LEU A 74 -4.52 4.93 -2.83
CA LEU A 74 -5.04 3.62 -3.24
C LEU A 74 -4.74 3.31 -4.71
N LEU A 75 -4.82 4.32 -5.59
CA LEU A 75 -4.44 4.19 -6.99
C LEU A 75 -2.96 3.83 -7.16
N ILE A 76 -2.06 4.48 -6.41
CA ILE A 76 -0.62 4.19 -6.46
C ILE A 76 -0.35 2.75 -6.01
N VAL A 77 -1.02 2.29 -4.94
CA VAL A 77 -0.96 0.88 -4.50
C VAL A 77 -1.43 -0.06 -5.61
N GLY A 78 -2.60 0.20 -6.22
CA GLY A 78 -3.13 -0.65 -7.29
C GLY A 78 -2.21 -0.75 -8.51
N ILE A 79 -1.58 0.37 -8.91
CA ILE A 79 -0.60 0.39 -10.00
C ILE A 79 0.66 -0.38 -9.60
N GLY A 80 1.16 -0.19 -8.37
CA GLY A 80 2.30 -0.91 -7.84
C GLY A 80 2.10 -2.42 -7.86
N SER A 81 0.98 -2.88 -7.29
CA SER A 81 0.60 -4.30 -7.25
C SER A 81 0.43 -4.89 -8.65
N TRP A 82 -0.17 -4.14 -9.57
CA TRP A 82 -0.26 -4.56 -10.97
C TRP A 82 1.12 -4.81 -11.57
N LEU A 83 2.03 -3.83 -11.45
CA LEU A 83 3.37 -3.94 -12.01
C LEU A 83 4.17 -5.05 -11.35
N PHE A 84 3.98 -5.26 -10.06
CA PHE A 84 4.62 -6.37 -9.34
C PHE A 84 4.16 -7.72 -9.87
N HIS A 85 2.86 -8.01 -9.86
CA HIS A 85 2.34 -9.30 -10.33
C HIS A 85 2.54 -9.54 -11.84
N MET A 86 2.64 -8.47 -12.63
CA MET A 86 2.95 -8.57 -14.05
C MET A 86 4.41 -9.01 -14.29
N THR A 87 5.35 -8.60 -13.43
CA THR A 87 6.79 -8.69 -13.70
C THR A 87 7.57 -9.60 -12.75
N LEU A 88 7.11 -9.77 -11.49
CA LEU A 88 7.83 -10.41 -10.39
C LEU A 88 9.26 -9.88 -10.18
N LEU A 89 9.46 -8.58 -10.42
CA LEU A 89 10.74 -7.91 -10.21
C LEU A 89 10.77 -7.28 -8.81
N TYR A 90 11.90 -7.40 -8.11
CA TYR A 90 12.08 -6.79 -6.78
C TYR A 90 11.81 -5.28 -6.77
N ARG A 91 12.18 -4.56 -7.83
CA ARG A 91 11.89 -3.12 -7.96
C ARG A 91 10.39 -2.82 -7.98
N MET A 92 9.60 -3.69 -8.60
CA MET A 92 8.15 -3.54 -8.65
C MET A 92 7.49 -4.03 -7.37
N GLN A 93 8.08 -5.01 -6.69
CA GLN A 93 7.69 -5.39 -5.32
C GLN A 93 7.82 -4.18 -4.37
N LEU A 94 8.90 -3.40 -4.46
CA LEU A 94 9.02 -2.15 -3.69
C LEU A 94 7.92 -1.14 -4.03
N MET A 95 7.48 -1.09 -5.30
CA MET A 95 6.39 -0.23 -5.74
C MET A 95 5.02 -0.73 -5.29
N ASP A 96 4.87 -1.99 -4.93
CA ASP A 96 3.65 -2.53 -4.32
C ASP A 96 3.65 -2.25 -2.81
N GLU A 97 4.67 -2.72 -2.11
CA GLU A 97 4.71 -2.75 -0.65
C GLU A 97 4.94 -1.37 0.00
N LEU A 98 5.85 -0.54 -0.54
CA LEU A 98 6.14 0.76 0.09
C LEU A 98 4.95 1.73 0.00
N PRO A 99 4.25 1.87 -1.15
CA PRO A 99 3.06 2.71 -1.21
C PRO A 99 1.92 2.27 -0.30
N MET A 100 1.80 0.97 0.02
CA MET A 100 0.80 0.50 1.00
C MET A 100 1.07 1.09 2.40
N VAL A 101 2.34 1.10 2.84
CA VAL A 101 2.75 1.72 4.10
C VAL A 101 2.48 3.23 4.08
N TRP A 102 2.99 3.94 3.08
CA TRP A 102 2.84 5.40 2.99
C TRP A 102 1.38 5.84 2.83
N GLY A 103 0.60 5.11 2.03
CA GLY A 103 -0.83 5.34 1.84
C GLY A 103 -1.63 5.11 3.12
N THR A 104 -1.27 4.10 3.91
CA THR A 104 -1.86 3.84 5.23
C THR A 104 -1.56 4.97 6.21
N LEU A 105 -0.32 5.46 6.25
CA LEU A 105 0.07 6.59 7.11
C LEU A 105 -0.65 7.89 6.70
N ALA A 106 -0.77 8.15 5.40
CA ALA A 106 -1.52 9.30 4.89
C ALA A 106 -3.02 9.20 5.24
N SER A 107 -3.61 8.00 5.14
CA SER A 107 -4.99 7.75 5.54
C SER A 107 -5.20 7.90 7.04
N ALA A 108 -4.25 7.40 7.86
CA ALA A 108 -4.25 7.60 9.31
C ALA A 108 -4.20 9.09 9.67
N TYR A 109 -3.34 9.87 9.02
CA TYR A 109 -3.32 11.33 9.18
C TYR A 109 -4.70 11.94 8.87
N ALA A 110 -5.31 11.57 7.74
CA ALA A 110 -6.61 12.09 7.34
C ALA A 110 -7.74 11.76 8.34
N LEU A 111 -7.69 10.56 8.95
CA LEU A 111 -8.64 10.12 9.97
C LEU A 111 -8.44 10.85 11.31
N PHE A 112 -7.20 10.95 11.80
CA PHE A 112 -6.90 11.61 13.06
C PHE A 112 -7.08 13.13 13.00
N ASP A 113 -6.91 13.73 11.82
CA ASP A 113 -7.04 15.17 11.60
C ASP A 113 -8.46 15.58 11.13
N ILE A 114 -9.44 14.66 11.15
CA ILE A 114 -10.77 14.86 10.52
C ILE A 114 -11.53 16.09 11.04
N ASN A 115 -11.37 16.41 12.33
CA ASN A 115 -12.04 17.53 12.99
C ASN A 115 -11.27 18.87 12.87
N SER A 116 -10.02 18.84 12.40
CA SER A 116 -9.25 20.07 12.20
C SER A 116 -9.76 20.84 10.99
N SER A 117 -9.77 22.17 11.09
CA SER A 117 -10.18 23.04 9.98
C SER A 117 -9.40 22.72 8.70
N ARG A 118 -10.06 22.87 7.53
CA ARG A 118 -9.52 22.47 6.21
C ARG A 118 -8.18 23.12 5.84
N SER A 119 -7.78 24.19 6.53
CA SER A 119 -6.53 24.94 6.29
C SER A 119 -5.42 24.68 7.33
N GLN A 120 -5.70 23.96 8.41
CA GLN A 120 -4.73 23.74 9.48
C GLN A 120 -4.13 22.33 9.39
N ILE A 121 -2.82 22.29 9.14
CA ILE A 121 -2.04 21.05 9.15
C ILE A 121 -1.53 20.83 10.58
N ASN A 122 -1.80 19.65 11.14
CA ASN A 122 -1.21 19.21 12.39
C ASN A 122 0.23 18.75 12.14
N TRP A 123 1.16 19.71 12.13
CA TRP A 123 2.58 19.47 11.84
C TRP A 123 3.24 18.48 12.80
N TRP A 124 2.78 18.41 14.05
CA TRP A 124 3.28 17.43 15.02
C TRP A 124 2.94 16.00 14.56
N LEU A 125 1.66 15.73 14.29
CA LEU A 125 1.21 14.44 13.80
C LEU A 125 1.83 14.09 12.44
N ALA A 126 1.89 15.06 11.51
CA ALA A 126 2.51 14.87 10.21
C ALA A 126 3.99 14.48 10.34
N SER A 127 4.76 15.18 11.17
CA SER A 127 6.19 14.90 11.39
C SER A 127 6.42 13.52 12.01
N LEU A 128 5.57 13.13 12.97
CA LEU A 128 5.63 11.80 13.60
C LEU A 128 5.41 10.69 12.57
N LEU A 129 4.35 10.81 11.75
CA LEU A 129 4.02 9.81 10.73
C LEU A 129 5.07 9.74 9.61
N ILE A 130 5.61 10.88 9.18
CA ILE A 130 6.69 10.94 8.18
C ILE A 130 7.97 10.28 8.71
N THR A 131 8.35 10.59 9.95
CA THR A 131 9.53 9.99 10.59
C THR A 131 9.36 8.47 10.68
N TYR A 132 8.19 8.01 11.13
CA TYR A 132 7.87 6.60 11.20
C TYR A 132 7.95 5.91 9.83
N GLY A 133 7.27 6.44 8.81
CA GLY A 133 7.31 5.87 7.45
C GLY A 133 8.73 5.81 6.87
N SER A 134 9.54 6.83 7.16
CA SER A 134 10.95 6.87 6.74
C SER A 134 11.78 5.78 7.40
N VAL A 135 11.63 5.61 8.73
CA VAL A 135 12.33 4.54 9.48
C VAL A 135 11.92 3.16 8.96
N ILE A 136 10.63 2.91 8.78
CA ILE A 136 10.14 1.65 8.21
C ILE A 136 10.71 1.41 6.82
N THR A 137 10.70 2.43 5.95
CA THR A 137 11.24 2.32 4.58
C THR A 137 12.74 2.00 4.59
N VAL A 138 13.53 2.65 5.44
CA VAL A 138 14.98 2.39 5.56
C VAL A 138 15.22 0.98 6.08
N ILE A 139 14.52 0.55 7.13
CA ILE A 139 14.62 -0.81 7.67
C ILE A 139 14.27 -1.82 6.59
N TYR A 140 13.17 -1.60 5.87
CA TYR A 140 12.68 -2.50 4.83
C TYR A 140 13.69 -2.67 3.68
N ILE A 141 14.29 -1.58 3.20
CA ILE A 141 15.26 -1.62 2.10
C ILE A 141 16.61 -2.19 2.55
N THR A 142 16.98 -2.04 3.82
CA THR A 142 18.26 -2.51 4.35
C THR A 142 18.23 -3.94 4.88
N ILE A 143 17.07 -4.39 5.40
CA ILE A 143 16.85 -5.71 5.97
C ILE A 143 15.96 -6.50 4.99
N ASN A 144 16.57 -7.16 4.01
CA ASN A 144 15.91 -8.05 3.05
C ASN A 144 15.48 -9.38 3.71
N VAL A 145 14.66 -9.32 4.76
CA VAL A 145 14.14 -10.50 5.45
C VAL A 145 12.67 -10.69 5.10
N PRO A 146 12.26 -11.85 4.56
CA PRO A 146 10.89 -12.10 4.08
C PRO A 146 9.77 -11.96 5.10
N ILE A 147 10.09 -11.98 6.40
CA ILE A 147 9.13 -11.76 7.49
C ILE A 147 8.65 -10.30 7.55
N PHE A 148 9.46 -9.34 7.11
CA PHE A 148 9.06 -7.93 7.01
C PHE A 148 8.26 -7.63 5.72
N HIS A 149 8.40 -8.48 4.70
CA HIS A 149 7.71 -8.35 3.40
C HIS A 149 6.25 -8.86 3.44
N GLN A 150 5.87 -9.57 4.50
CA GLN A 150 4.47 -9.87 4.79
C GLN A 150 3.97 -8.80 5.74
N GLU A 151 3.03 -7.96 5.30
CA GLU A 151 2.47 -6.77 5.98
C GLU A 151 1.95 -6.92 7.44
N LYS A 152 2.23 -8.02 8.14
CA LYS A 152 1.51 -8.44 9.34
C LYS A 152 2.00 -7.88 10.67
N VAL A 153 3.08 -7.08 10.73
CA VAL A 153 3.69 -6.76 12.04
C VAL A 153 3.85 -5.27 12.33
N LEU A 154 4.16 -4.43 11.33
CA LEU A 154 4.52 -3.02 11.60
C LEU A 154 3.35 -2.03 11.46
N PRO A 155 2.50 -2.08 10.41
CA PRO A 155 1.37 -1.15 10.29
C PRO A 155 0.29 -1.37 11.36
N ASP A 156 -0.11 -2.62 11.60
CA ASP A 156 -1.15 -3.00 12.57
C ASP A 156 -0.77 -2.64 14.02
N ALA A 157 0.50 -2.81 14.38
CA ALA A 157 1.01 -2.44 15.70
C ALA A 157 0.91 -0.93 15.95
N MET A 158 1.09 -0.09 14.92
CA MET A 158 0.96 1.36 15.07
C MET A 158 -0.51 1.80 15.11
N VAL A 159 -1.39 1.24 14.28
CA VAL A 159 -2.84 1.56 14.36
C VAL A 159 -3.35 1.27 15.77
N CYS A 160 -2.99 0.12 16.36
CA CYS A 160 -3.36 -0.21 17.73
C CYS A 160 -2.69 0.70 18.78
N SER A 161 -1.40 1.05 18.61
CA SER A 161 -0.63 1.82 19.60
C SER A 161 -0.88 3.33 19.55
N VAL A 162 -1.28 3.89 18.40
CA VAL A 162 -1.58 5.32 18.21
C VAL A 162 -3.07 5.58 18.36
N ALA A 163 -3.95 4.67 17.91
CA ALA A 163 -5.39 4.80 18.15
C ALA A 163 -5.76 4.63 19.63
N GLY A 164 -5.07 3.75 20.38
CA GLY A 164 -5.35 3.52 21.81
C GLY A 164 -5.35 4.80 22.65
N PRO A 165 -4.25 5.59 22.67
CA PRO A 165 -4.17 6.84 23.43
C PRO A 165 -5.05 7.98 22.89
N LEU A 166 -5.39 7.98 21.60
CA LEU A 166 -6.20 9.03 20.97
C LEU A 166 -7.71 8.78 21.10
N SER A 167 -8.17 7.52 21.15
CA SER A 167 -9.56 7.16 21.49
C SER A 167 -9.97 7.69 22.87
N TYR A 168 -9.05 7.69 23.84
CA TYR A 168 -9.28 8.33 25.15
C TYR A 168 -9.45 9.85 25.05
N ARG A 169 -8.77 10.53 24.12
CA ARG A 169 -8.96 11.97 23.89
C ARG A 169 -10.28 12.30 23.19
N PHE A 170 -10.76 11.45 22.29
CA PHE A 170 -12.08 11.63 21.67
C PHE A 170 -13.23 11.40 22.66
N LEU A 171 -13.13 10.39 23.53
CA LEU A 171 -14.11 10.13 24.59
C LEU A 171 -14.16 11.25 25.66
N CYS A 172 -13.05 11.93 25.92
CA CYS A 172 -13.02 13.06 26.87
C CYS A 172 -13.47 14.40 26.28
N MET A 173 -13.71 14.53 24.97
CA MET A 173 -14.26 15.76 24.36
C MET A 173 -15.78 15.73 24.20
N GLU A 174 -16.46 14.64 24.54
CA GLU A 174 -17.93 14.52 24.56
C GLU A 174 -18.54 14.82 25.95
N HIS A 175 -17.77 15.40 26.89
CA HIS A 175 -18.26 15.83 28.21
C HIS A 175 -17.95 17.29 28.52
#